data_AF-A0A6G1RPE7-F1
#
_entry.id   AF-A0A6G1RPE7-F1
#
_cell.length_a   1.000
_cell.length_b   1.000
_cell.length_c   1.000
_cell.angle_alpha   90.00
_cell.angle_beta   90.00
_cell.angle_gamma   90.00
#
_symmetry.space_group_name_H-M   'P 1'
#
loop_
_entity.id
_entity.type
_entity.pdbx_description
1 polymer ?
#
loop_
_entity_poly.entity_id
_entity_poly.type
_entity_poly.pdbx_seq_one_letter_code
_entity_poly.pdbx_strand_id
1 'polypeptide(L)'
;PFPLAPRAERRQRQRHGSGAAAGRRETYCRRRPRQCCSRPRTDKMSSRGGKKKSTKTSRSAKAGVIFPVGRMLRYIKKGHPKYRIGVGAPVYMAAVLEYLTAEILELAGNAARDNKKGRVTPRHILLAVANDEELNQLLKGVTIASGGVLPNIHPELLAKKRGSKGKLEAIITPPPAKKAKSPSQKKTVSKKTGGKKGARKSKKKQGEVSKSASADSTTEGTPADGFTVLSTKSLFLGQKLNLIHSEISNLAGFEVEAIINPTNADIDLKDDLGSTLEKKGGKEFVEAVIELRKKNGPLDIAGAVVSAGHGLPAKFVIHCNSPGWGSDKCEELLEKTVKNCLALADEKKLKSIAFPSIGSGRNGFPKQTAAQLILKAISSYFVSTMSSSIKTVYFVLFDSESIGIYVQEMAKLDAN
;
A
#
# COMPACT_ATOMS: atom_id res chain seq x y z
N PRO A 1 22.43 37.20 -44.87
CA PRO A 1 22.40 38.49 -45.61
C PRO A 1 22.19 39.67 -44.65
N PHE A 2 23.30 40.36 -44.31
CA PHE A 2 23.39 41.67 -43.65
C PHE A 2 22.75 41.88 -42.24
N PRO A 3 23.28 42.83 -41.42
CA PRO A 3 23.38 42.61 -39.98
C PRO A 3 23.13 43.86 -39.09
N LEU A 4 23.63 43.79 -37.85
CA LEU A 4 23.97 44.89 -36.92
C LEU A 4 22.82 45.63 -36.21
N ALA A 5 23.07 45.90 -34.92
CA ALA A 5 22.34 46.87 -34.11
C ALA A 5 23.02 48.26 -34.21
N PRO A 6 22.47 49.27 -33.51
CA PRO A 6 23.37 49.89 -32.53
C PRO A 6 22.77 50.10 -31.13
N ARG A 7 23.70 50.46 -30.23
CA ARG A 7 23.55 50.66 -28.77
C ARG A 7 22.56 51.76 -28.38
N ALA A 8 22.01 51.64 -27.17
CA ALA A 8 21.63 52.78 -26.32
C ALA A 8 22.58 52.87 -25.10
N GLU A 9 22.78 54.07 -24.56
CA GLU A 9 23.94 54.37 -23.71
C GLU A 9 23.82 53.98 -22.22
N ARG A 10 24.96 53.60 -21.61
CA ARG A 10 25.17 53.76 -20.17
C ARG A 10 25.58 55.20 -19.88
N ARG A 11 24.73 56.00 -19.23
CA ARG A 11 25.18 57.25 -18.59
C ARG A 11 25.53 57.02 -17.12
N GLN A 12 26.82 57.15 -16.81
CA GLN A 12 27.30 57.35 -15.45
C GLN A 12 26.83 58.72 -14.94
N ARG A 13 26.58 58.85 -13.63
CA ARG A 13 26.73 60.13 -12.93
C ARG A 13 27.75 59.95 -11.81
N GLN A 14 28.60 60.95 -11.65
CA GLN A 14 29.79 60.89 -10.80
C GLN A 14 29.44 61.05 -9.32
N ARG A 15 30.39 60.66 -8.46
CA ARG A 15 30.38 61.00 -7.04
C ARG A 15 31.07 62.34 -6.85
N HIS A 16 30.49 63.22 -6.03
CA HIS A 16 31.26 64.00 -5.07
C HIS A 16 30.98 63.44 -3.67
N GLY A 17 31.88 63.64 -2.73
CA GLY A 17 31.75 63.00 -1.42
C GLY A 17 32.52 63.66 -0.30
N SER A 18 32.04 63.37 0.90
CA SER A 18 32.69 63.52 2.20
C SER A 18 32.11 62.41 3.11
N GLY A 19 32.82 61.86 4.08
CA GLY A 19 34.19 62.16 4.48
C GLY A 19 34.34 62.12 6.00
N ALA A 20 34.02 60.98 6.64
CA ALA A 20 34.18 60.78 8.08
C ALA A 20 34.44 59.29 8.41
N ALA A 21 35.24 59.05 9.44
CA ALA A 21 35.89 57.76 9.67
C ALA A 21 35.17 56.80 10.66
N ALA A 22 35.51 55.52 10.51
CA ALA A 22 35.68 54.47 11.54
C ALA A 22 34.85 54.49 12.85
N GLY A 23 34.16 53.38 13.13
CA GLY A 23 33.56 53.11 14.44
C GLY A 23 33.08 51.66 14.62
N ARG A 24 34.00 50.71 14.87
CA ARG A 24 33.62 49.33 15.27
C ARG A 24 33.15 49.31 16.73
N ARG A 25 31.89 48.96 16.98
CA ARG A 25 31.43 48.40 18.27
C ARG A 25 30.35 47.33 18.04
N GLU A 26 30.54 46.18 18.65
CA GLU A 26 29.50 45.17 18.81
C GLU A 26 28.46 45.65 19.82
N THR A 27 27.18 45.36 19.59
CA THR A 27 26.13 45.56 20.61
C THR A 27 25.25 44.33 20.75
N TYR A 28 25.49 43.58 21.83
CA TYR A 28 24.66 42.48 22.31
C TYR A 28 23.21 42.97 22.52
N CYS A 29 22.26 42.53 21.69
CA CYS A 29 20.84 42.82 21.89
C CYS A 29 20.28 41.96 23.04
N ARG A 30 20.54 42.38 24.28
CA ARG A 30 20.02 41.71 25.49
C ARG A 30 18.49 41.74 25.52
N ARG A 31 17.86 40.58 25.73
CA ARG A 31 16.44 40.49 26.08
C ARG A 31 16.17 41.25 27.39
N ARG A 32 15.05 41.99 27.45
CA ARG A 32 14.37 42.33 28.71
C ARG A 32 12.85 42.09 28.61
N PRO A 33 12.13 41.95 29.74
CA PRO A 33 10.81 41.29 29.76
C PRO A 33 9.64 42.21 29.38
N ARG A 34 8.44 41.62 29.32
CA ARG A 34 7.16 42.33 29.19
C ARG A 34 6.83 43.11 30.47
N GLN A 35 6.20 44.27 30.31
CA GLN A 35 5.31 44.85 31.32
C GLN A 35 4.00 45.27 30.65
N CYS A 36 2.88 45.06 31.35
CA CYS A 36 1.58 45.57 30.93
C CYS A 36 1.43 47.01 31.41
N CYS A 37 1.09 47.93 30.50
CA CYS A 37 0.69 49.28 30.86
C CYS A 37 -0.75 49.50 30.42
N SER A 38 -1.68 49.25 31.33
CA SER A 38 -3.05 49.76 31.23
C SER A 38 -3.03 51.29 31.29
N ARG A 39 -3.70 51.94 30.34
CA ARG A 39 -4.09 53.35 30.44
C ARG A 39 -5.55 53.46 29.99
N PRO A 40 -6.45 54.04 30.80
CA PRO A 40 -7.80 54.33 30.33
C PRO A 40 -7.75 55.41 29.25
N ARG A 41 -8.71 55.37 28.33
CA ARG A 41 -9.11 56.53 27.52
C ARG A 41 -10.60 56.74 27.69
N THR A 42 -10.98 58.00 27.79
CA THR A 42 -12.32 58.45 28.16
C THR A 42 -13.34 58.17 27.06
N ASP A 43 -14.53 57.73 27.46
CA ASP A 43 -15.68 57.65 26.57
C ASP A 43 -16.18 59.04 26.21
N LYS A 44 -16.07 59.41 24.93
CA LYS A 44 -16.94 60.41 24.31
C LYS A 44 -17.99 59.67 23.48
N MET A 45 -19.22 59.66 23.96
CA MET A 45 -20.36 59.17 23.18
C MET A 45 -20.51 60.01 21.91
N SER A 46 -20.53 59.35 20.76
CA SER A 46 -21.09 59.93 19.53
C SER A 46 -22.05 58.91 18.92
N SER A 47 -23.31 59.32 18.78
CA SER A 47 -24.42 58.48 18.32
C SER A 47 -24.39 58.32 16.80
N ARG A 48 -23.50 57.45 16.31
CA ARG A 48 -23.56 56.94 14.93
C ARG A 48 -23.78 55.43 14.95
N GLY A 49 -24.81 54.99 14.21
CA GLY A 49 -25.40 53.64 14.30
C GLY A 49 -24.38 52.51 14.27
N GLY A 50 -24.21 51.85 15.42
CA GLY A 50 -23.26 50.76 15.58
C GLY A 50 -23.70 49.51 14.82
N LYS A 51 -23.22 49.33 13.58
CA LYS A 51 -23.23 48.02 12.91
C LYS A 51 -22.69 46.98 13.90
N LYS A 52 -23.49 45.94 14.20
CA LYS A 52 -23.11 44.83 15.10
C LYS A 52 -21.66 44.42 14.81
N LYS A 53 -20.78 44.47 15.83
CA LYS A 53 -19.38 44.05 15.71
C LYS A 53 -19.36 42.55 15.36
N SER A 54 -19.31 42.25 14.07
CA SER A 54 -19.09 40.90 13.55
C SER A 54 -17.84 40.34 14.23
N THR A 55 -18.04 39.29 15.03
CA THR A 55 -16.97 38.57 15.70
C THR A 55 -16.05 38.01 14.62
N LYS A 56 -14.79 38.47 14.58
CA LYS A 56 -13.82 38.09 13.54
C LYS A 56 -13.44 36.62 13.70
N THR A 57 -14.23 35.74 13.10
CA THR A 57 -14.02 34.28 13.09
C THR A 57 -12.62 33.95 12.58
N SER A 58 -11.91 33.12 13.35
CA SER A 58 -10.53 32.76 13.05
C SER A 58 -10.44 31.93 11.77
N ARG A 59 -9.28 31.92 11.09
CA ARG A 59 -9.11 31.13 9.86
C ARG A 59 -9.20 29.62 10.10
N SER A 60 -8.86 29.18 11.31
CA SER A 60 -9.06 27.80 11.77
C SER A 60 -10.55 27.48 11.92
N ALA A 61 -11.30 28.31 12.67
CA ALA A 61 -12.73 28.13 12.85
C ALA A 61 -13.54 28.24 11.55
N LYS A 62 -13.11 29.08 10.59
CA LYS A 62 -13.68 29.14 9.24
C LYS A 62 -13.39 27.93 8.35
N ALA A 63 -12.41 27.11 8.72
CA ALA A 63 -11.95 25.95 7.95
C ALA A 63 -12.20 24.62 8.66
N GLY A 64 -12.93 24.61 9.78
CA GLY A 64 -13.28 23.39 10.53
C GLY A 64 -12.13 22.73 11.31
N VAL A 65 -10.93 23.31 11.30
CA VAL A 65 -9.72 22.71 11.90
C VAL A 65 -9.39 23.29 13.28
N ILE A 66 -8.96 22.44 14.21
CA ILE A 66 -8.42 22.81 15.53
C ILE A 66 -7.04 23.47 15.38
N PHE A 67 -6.24 23.02 14.41
CA PHE A 67 -4.86 23.44 14.22
C PHE A 67 -4.75 24.90 13.75
N PRO A 68 -3.73 25.65 14.21
CA PRO A 68 -3.66 27.09 14.04
C PRO A 68 -3.18 27.50 12.64
N VAL A 69 -4.07 27.50 11.65
CA VAL A 69 -3.86 27.95 10.24
C VAL A 69 -3.05 29.25 10.13
N GLY A 70 -3.34 30.24 10.98
CA GLY A 70 -2.60 31.52 11.01
C GLY A 70 -1.13 31.40 11.44
N ARG A 71 -0.81 30.41 12.29
CA ARG A 71 0.55 30.04 12.70
C ARG A 71 1.26 29.26 11.60
N MET A 72 0.56 28.34 10.94
CA MET A 72 1.06 27.58 9.79
C MET A 72 1.49 28.49 8.65
N LEU A 73 0.65 29.45 8.24
CA LEU A 73 1.00 30.44 7.21
C LEU A 73 2.28 31.22 7.54
N ARG A 74 2.49 31.56 8.81
CA ARG A 74 3.69 32.28 9.26
C ARG A 74 4.95 31.41 9.14
N TYR A 75 4.86 30.11 9.40
CA TYR A 75 5.99 29.19 9.24
C TYR A 75 6.28 28.90 7.77
N ILE A 76 5.26 28.65 6.94
CA ILE A 76 5.42 28.44 5.50
C ILE A 76 6.08 29.67 4.85
N LYS A 77 5.62 30.89 5.18
CA LYS A 77 6.27 32.14 4.72
C LYS A 77 7.69 32.35 5.25
N LYS A 78 8.06 31.80 6.40
CA LYS A 78 9.43 31.86 6.93
C LYS A 78 10.37 30.88 6.20
N GLY A 79 9.89 29.68 5.89
CA GLY A 79 10.66 28.69 5.13
C GLY A 79 10.81 29.03 3.64
N HIS A 80 9.77 29.63 3.04
CA HIS A 80 9.69 29.90 1.61
C HIS A 80 9.49 31.40 1.30
N PRO A 81 10.42 32.29 1.71
CA PRO A 81 10.26 33.75 1.57
C PRO A 81 10.24 34.22 0.10
N LYS A 82 10.74 33.41 -0.84
CA LYS A 82 10.73 33.70 -2.28
C LYS A 82 9.36 33.48 -2.96
N TYR A 83 8.43 32.76 -2.33
CA TYR A 83 7.20 32.29 -2.98
C TYR A 83 5.94 32.96 -2.44
N ARG A 84 5.00 33.28 -3.34
CA ARG A 84 3.68 33.85 -2.98
C ARG A 84 2.75 32.74 -2.48
N ILE A 85 2.75 32.49 -1.17
CA ILE A 85 1.92 31.46 -0.54
C ILE A 85 0.41 31.77 -0.70
N GLY A 86 -0.31 30.86 -1.35
CA GLY A 86 -1.77 30.93 -1.55
C GLY A 86 -2.57 30.74 -0.25
N VAL A 87 -3.86 31.10 -0.27
CA VAL A 87 -4.71 31.11 0.93
C VAL A 87 -5.08 29.72 1.45
N GLY A 88 -5.17 28.71 0.57
CA GLY A 88 -5.48 27.32 0.92
C GLY A 88 -4.29 26.52 1.48
N ALA A 89 -3.06 26.82 1.06
CA ALA A 89 -1.86 26.12 1.52
C ALA A 89 -1.72 26.00 3.07
N PRO A 90 -1.93 27.06 3.88
CA PRO A 90 -1.89 26.93 5.34
C PRO A 90 -3.11 26.23 5.97
N VAL A 91 -4.18 26.03 5.21
CA VAL A 91 -5.35 25.23 5.63
C VAL A 91 -5.06 23.75 5.38
N TYR A 92 -4.60 23.40 4.18
CA TYR A 92 -4.18 22.04 3.83
C TYR A 92 -3.08 21.52 4.78
N MET A 93 -2.03 22.32 5.00
CA MET A 93 -0.97 22.00 5.98
C MET A 93 -1.44 21.97 7.44
N ALA A 94 -2.61 22.52 7.78
CA ALA A 94 -3.20 22.36 9.11
C ALA A 94 -3.99 21.05 9.17
N ALA A 95 -4.86 20.78 8.19
CA ALA A 95 -5.68 19.58 8.11
C ALA A 95 -4.84 18.29 8.06
N VAL A 96 -3.79 18.23 7.24
CA VAL A 96 -2.90 17.05 7.16
C VAL A 96 -2.19 16.78 8.49
N LEU A 97 -1.70 17.82 9.18
CA LEU A 97 -1.07 17.65 10.49
C LEU A 97 -2.08 17.29 11.59
N GLU A 98 -3.31 17.79 11.50
CA GLU A 98 -4.39 17.47 12.43
C GLU A 98 -4.84 16.01 12.30
N TYR A 99 -5.02 15.53 11.06
CA TYR A 99 -5.30 14.13 10.76
C TYR A 99 -4.20 13.19 11.28
N LEU A 100 -2.93 13.44 10.90
CA LEU A 100 -1.79 12.64 11.38
C LEU A 100 -1.64 12.68 12.91
N THR A 101 -2.01 13.80 13.56
CA THR A 101 -1.97 13.90 15.03
C THR A 101 -3.13 13.13 15.67
N ALA A 102 -4.31 13.11 15.05
CA ALA A 102 -5.46 12.34 15.53
C ALA A 102 -5.15 10.84 15.50
N GLU A 103 -4.70 10.32 14.35
CA GLU A 103 -4.33 8.91 14.15
C GLU A 103 -3.31 8.42 15.20
N ILE A 104 -2.20 9.15 15.36
CA ILE A 104 -1.16 8.84 16.35
C ILE A 104 -1.71 8.89 17.79
N LEU A 105 -2.64 9.80 18.11
CA LEU A 105 -3.24 9.90 19.44
C LEU A 105 -4.30 8.84 19.72
N GLU A 106 -5.02 8.36 18.70
CA GLU A 106 -5.97 7.27 18.83
C GLU A 106 -5.25 5.94 19.09
N LEU A 107 -4.26 5.60 18.25
CA LEU A 107 -3.41 4.42 18.44
C LEU A 107 -2.65 4.47 19.77
N ALA A 108 -2.08 5.62 20.14
CA ALA A 108 -1.42 5.79 21.44
C ALA A 108 -2.41 5.80 22.63
N GLY A 109 -3.68 6.16 22.39
CA GLY A 109 -4.78 6.06 23.35
C GLY A 109 -5.23 4.61 23.56
N ASN A 110 -5.19 3.78 22.52
CA ASN A 110 -5.40 2.33 22.62
C ASN A 110 -4.27 1.68 23.41
N ALA A 111 -3.01 1.90 23.01
CA ALA A 111 -1.84 1.42 23.74
C ALA A 111 -1.79 1.90 25.22
N ALA A 112 -2.35 3.09 25.53
CA ALA A 112 -2.49 3.55 26.91
C ALA A 112 -3.56 2.76 27.71
N ARG A 113 -4.70 2.46 27.08
CA ARG A 113 -5.78 1.63 27.65
C ARG A 113 -5.29 0.21 27.94
N ASP A 114 -4.56 -0.41 27.01
CA ASP A 114 -4.00 -1.76 27.16
C ASP A 114 -3.01 -1.85 28.34
N ASN A 115 -2.15 -0.84 28.49
CA ASN A 115 -1.23 -0.69 29.62
C ASN A 115 -1.93 -0.25 30.94
N LYS A 116 -3.27 -0.16 30.94
CA LYS A 116 -4.12 0.26 32.07
C LYS A 116 -3.72 1.63 32.63
N LYS A 117 -3.42 2.59 31.75
CA LYS A 117 -3.03 3.98 32.08
C LYS A 117 -4.01 4.99 31.49
N GLY A 118 -4.69 5.76 32.35
CA GLY A 118 -5.51 6.92 31.95
C GLY A 118 -4.73 8.14 31.46
N ARG A 119 -3.46 7.99 31.04
CA ARG A 119 -2.61 9.06 30.50
C ARG A 119 -1.72 8.51 29.40
N VAL A 120 -1.77 9.14 28.22
CA VAL A 120 -0.83 8.87 27.13
C VAL A 120 0.59 9.28 27.56
N THR A 121 1.57 8.42 27.33
CA THR A 121 2.99 8.67 27.62
C THR A 121 3.82 8.54 26.34
N PRO A 122 5.05 9.06 26.28
CA PRO A 122 5.92 8.87 25.10
C PRO A 122 6.14 7.40 24.73
N ARG A 123 6.07 6.48 25.70
CA ARG A 123 6.10 5.03 25.46
C ARG A 123 4.87 4.52 24.71
N HIS A 124 3.68 5.04 24.99
CA HIS A 124 2.47 4.65 24.26
C HIS A 124 2.49 5.18 22.82
N ILE A 125 3.08 6.36 22.60
CA ILE A 125 3.32 6.91 21.26
C ILE A 125 4.35 6.06 20.50
N LEU A 126 5.46 5.65 21.15
CA LEU A 126 6.44 4.75 20.53
C LEU A 126 5.83 3.38 20.17
N LEU A 127 5.00 2.80 21.06
CA LEU A 127 4.30 1.55 20.78
C LEU A 127 3.34 1.68 19.60
N ALA A 128 2.54 2.75 19.55
CA ALA A 128 1.64 3.03 18.43
C ALA A 128 2.39 3.18 17.11
N VAL A 129 3.41 4.06 17.07
CA VAL A 129 4.20 4.34 15.87
C VAL A 129 5.00 3.12 15.38
N ALA A 130 5.40 2.21 16.26
CA ALA A 130 6.20 1.04 15.88
C ALA A 130 5.38 -0.20 15.51
N ASN A 131 4.13 -0.30 16.01
CA ASN A 131 3.20 -1.37 15.65
C ASN A 131 2.46 -1.10 14.33
N ASP A 132 2.45 0.16 13.87
CA ASP A 132 1.88 0.58 12.60
C ASP A 132 2.97 0.76 11.53
N GLU A 133 2.82 0.10 10.38
CA GLU A 133 3.87 0.09 9.35
C GLU A 133 4.03 1.44 8.63
N GLU A 134 2.93 2.17 8.41
CA GLU A 134 2.94 3.46 7.71
C GLU A 134 3.57 4.55 8.57
N LEU A 135 3.20 4.62 9.85
CA LEU A 135 3.76 5.56 10.82
C LEU A 135 5.23 5.24 11.13
N ASN A 136 5.61 3.96 11.23
CA ASN A 136 7.01 3.55 11.40
C ASN A 136 7.88 3.96 10.19
N GLN A 137 7.35 3.81 8.98
CA GLN A 137 8.03 4.20 7.74
C GLN A 137 8.04 5.73 7.54
N LEU A 138 6.99 6.45 7.95
CA LEU A 138 6.90 7.92 7.92
C LEU A 138 7.84 8.59 8.93
N LEU A 139 7.98 8.00 10.12
CA LEU A 139 8.82 8.49 11.22
C LEU A 139 10.17 7.77 11.32
N LYS A 140 10.60 7.13 10.23
CA LYS A 140 11.84 6.34 10.14
C LYS A 140 13.08 7.20 10.41
N GLY A 141 13.67 7.02 11.59
CA GLY A 141 14.81 7.80 12.07
C GLY A 141 14.46 8.91 13.07
N VAL A 142 13.20 9.08 13.46
CA VAL A 142 12.76 9.99 14.53
C VAL A 142 12.94 9.30 15.89
N THR A 143 13.76 9.87 16.77
CA THR A 143 13.95 9.35 18.14
C THR A 143 12.90 9.93 19.09
N ILE A 144 11.97 9.08 19.56
CA ILE A 144 10.97 9.47 20.58
C ILE A 144 11.62 9.42 21.98
N ALA A 145 11.98 10.59 22.49
CA ALA A 145 12.53 10.74 23.84
C ALA A 145 11.57 10.17 24.92
N SER A 146 12.13 9.44 25.88
CA SER A 146 11.38 8.72 26.93
C SER A 146 10.38 7.66 26.42
N GLY A 147 10.47 7.24 25.15
CA GLY A 147 9.68 6.10 24.63
C GLY A 147 10.11 4.75 25.23
N GLY A 148 11.39 4.60 25.58
CA GLY A 148 11.98 3.34 26.03
C GLY A 148 12.38 2.44 24.86
N VAL A 149 12.45 1.13 25.10
CA VAL A 149 12.62 0.10 24.06
C VAL A 149 11.32 -0.68 23.88
N LEU A 150 11.11 -1.19 22.67
CA LEU A 150 10.00 -2.10 22.38
C LEU A 150 10.17 -3.41 23.16
N PRO A 151 9.07 -4.05 23.62
CA PRO A 151 9.13 -5.37 24.23
C PRO A 151 9.59 -6.42 23.20
N ASN A 152 10.88 -6.75 23.19
CA ASN A 152 11.43 -7.86 22.41
C ASN A 152 11.73 -9.03 23.37
N ILE A 153 11.11 -10.17 23.13
CA ILE A 153 11.39 -11.40 23.89
C ILE A 153 12.29 -12.28 23.03
N HIS A 154 13.54 -12.43 23.45
CA HIS A 154 14.48 -13.36 22.83
C HIS A 154 13.86 -14.76 22.72
N PRO A 155 13.91 -15.44 21.57
CA PRO A 155 13.26 -16.75 21.38
C PRO A 155 13.80 -17.83 22.34
N GLU A 156 15.01 -17.66 22.86
CA GLU A 156 15.62 -18.50 23.90
C GLU A 156 14.92 -18.36 25.27
N LEU A 157 14.28 -17.21 25.54
CA LEU A 157 13.53 -16.94 26.77
C LEU A 157 12.06 -17.37 26.68
N LEU A 158 11.57 -17.75 25.49
CA LEU A 158 10.26 -18.36 25.32
C LEU A 158 10.30 -19.82 25.80
N ALA A 159 10.09 -20.00 27.11
CA ALA A 159 10.07 -21.32 27.75
C ALA A 159 9.16 -22.30 26.97
N LYS A 160 9.72 -23.45 26.55
CA LYS A 160 9.10 -24.44 25.66
C LYS A 160 8.03 -25.27 26.40
N LYS A 161 6.97 -24.60 26.83
CA LYS A 161 5.93 -25.08 27.75
C LYS A 161 5.11 -26.20 27.12
N ARG A 162 5.24 -27.42 27.65
CA ARG A 162 4.29 -28.51 27.35
C ARG A 162 2.88 -28.09 27.82
N GLY A 163 1.89 -28.17 26.93
CA GLY A 163 0.47 -28.14 27.28
C GLY A 163 -0.08 -26.81 27.80
N SER A 164 -0.11 -25.76 26.98
CA SER A 164 -0.89 -24.54 27.27
C SER A 164 -1.20 -23.76 25.98
N LYS A 165 -2.47 -23.75 25.53
CA LYS A 165 -2.92 -22.89 24.43
C LYS A 165 -3.18 -21.48 24.97
N GLY A 166 -2.28 -20.54 24.68
CA GLY A 166 -2.48 -19.11 24.91
C GLY A 166 -1.82 -18.34 23.77
N LYS A 167 -2.58 -17.52 23.05
CA LYS A 167 -2.10 -16.79 21.86
C LYS A 167 -1.33 -15.55 22.33
N LEU A 168 -0.01 -15.56 22.15
CA LEU A 168 0.85 -14.37 22.22
C LEU A 168 1.60 -14.28 20.89
N GLU A 169 1.31 -13.25 20.12
CA GLU A 169 1.92 -13.08 18.79
C GLU A 169 3.25 -12.36 18.93
N ALA A 170 4.33 -13.07 18.60
CA ALA A 170 5.67 -12.51 18.51
C ALA A 170 5.95 -12.21 17.03
N ILE A 171 6.03 -10.92 16.67
CA ILE A 171 6.33 -10.49 15.31
C ILE A 171 7.80 -10.79 15.01
N ILE A 172 8.03 -11.72 14.08
CA ILE A 172 9.38 -12.09 13.63
C ILE A 172 9.87 -11.07 12.60
N THR A 173 10.91 -10.32 12.93
CA THR A 173 11.68 -9.53 11.96
C THR A 173 12.93 -10.29 11.51
N PRO A 174 13.25 -10.37 10.21
CA PRO A 174 14.44 -11.03 9.72
C PRO A 174 15.72 -10.23 10.05
N PRO A 175 16.85 -10.89 10.39
CA PRO A 175 18.07 -10.20 10.81
C PRO A 175 18.83 -9.55 9.64
N PRO A 176 19.50 -8.40 9.84
CA PRO A 176 20.21 -7.69 8.78
C PRO A 176 21.50 -8.41 8.33
N ALA A 177 21.80 -8.29 7.04
CA ALA A 177 22.91 -9.00 6.40
C ALA A 177 24.30 -8.60 6.96
N LYS A 178 25.13 -9.61 7.26
CA LYS A 178 26.54 -9.41 7.65
C LYS A 178 27.40 -9.10 6.41
N LYS A 179 28.21 -8.05 6.49
CA LYS A 179 29.16 -7.66 5.43
C LYS A 179 30.18 -8.77 5.19
N ALA A 180 30.43 -9.11 3.92
CA ALA A 180 31.47 -10.06 3.55
C ALA A 180 32.88 -9.52 3.85
N LYS A 181 33.77 -10.42 4.30
CA LYS A 181 35.23 -10.24 4.15
C LYS A 181 35.72 -11.23 3.11
N SER A 182 36.62 -10.79 2.24
CA SER A 182 37.23 -11.61 1.19
C SER A 182 38.29 -12.58 1.75
N PRO A 183 38.38 -13.83 1.24
CA PRO A 183 39.47 -14.75 1.56
C PRO A 183 40.60 -14.65 0.53
N SER A 184 41.83 -14.38 1.00
CA SER A 184 43.04 -14.44 0.17
C SER A 184 43.61 -15.87 0.10
N GLN A 185 44.12 -16.26 -1.07
CA GLN A 185 44.70 -17.59 -1.31
C GLN A 185 46.11 -17.76 -0.72
N LYS A 186 46.45 -18.96 -0.19
CA LYS A 186 47.48 -19.88 -0.79
C LYS A 186 47.85 -21.13 0.05
N LYS A 187 48.16 -22.21 -0.69
CA LYS A 187 49.12 -23.30 -0.44
C LYS A 187 48.98 -24.28 0.75
N THR A 188 48.40 -25.46 0.46
CA THR A 188 49.08 -26.78 0.46
C THR A 188 50.36 -27.03 1.28
N VAL A 189 50.34 -28.06 2.15
CA VAL A 189 51.30 -29.21 2.20
C VAL A 189 50.53 -30.46 2.71
N SER A 190 50.96 -31.68 2.41
CA SER A 190 50.32 -32.96 2.82
C SER A 190 51.32 -34.02 3.33
N LYS A 191 50.93 -34.82 4.34
CA LYS A 191 51.41 -36.20 4.60
C LYS A 191 50.75 -36.89 5.82
N LYS A 192 50.37 -38.18 5.64
CA LYS A 192 50.58 -39.40 6.49
C LYS A 192 50.34 -39.34 8.03
N THR A 193 49.90 -40.39 8.75
CA THR A 193 49.46 -41.79 8.42
C THR A 193 48.78 -42.47 9.63
N GLY A 194 47.82 -43.37 9.38
CA GLY A 194 47.39 -44.45 10.30
C GLY A 194 46.41 -44.07 11.42
N GLY A 195 45.63 -45.00 11.99
CA GLY A 195 45.41 -46.40 11.59
C GLY A 195 44.58 -47.25 12.59
N LYS A 196 43.94 -48.30 12.07
CA LYS A 196 43.22 -49.41 12.76
C LYS A 196 41.91 -49.14 13.55
N LYS A 197 40.83 -49.71 12.98
CA LYS A 197 39.85 -50.65 13.57
C LYS A 197 39.14 -50.29 14.90
N GLY A 198 37.81 -50.21 14.82
CA GLY A 198 36.88 -50.49 15.92
C GLY A 198 35.45 -50.68 15.38
N ALA A 199 34.88 -51.88 15.48
CA ALA A 199 33.57 -52.19 14.87
C ALA A 199 32.67 -52.98 15.82
N ARG A 200 31.38 -52.63 15.88
CA ARG A 200 30.31 -53.54 16.32
C ARG A 200 28.94 -53.15 15.75
N LYS A 201 28.19 -54.17 15.32
CA LYS A 201 26.76 -54.08 14.94
C LYS A 201 25.90 -54.38 16.17
N SER A 202 24.68 -53.84 16.21
CA SER A 202 23.51 -54.55 16.74
C SER A 202 22.22 -54.04 16.10
N LYS A 203 21.35 -54.97 15.70
CA LYS A 203 19.93 -54.74 15.37
C LYS A 203 19.09 -55.33 16.50
N LYS A 204 17.90 -54.78 16.76
CA LYS A 204 16.74 -55.62 17.11
C LYS A 204 15.40 -54.93 16.76
N LYS A 205 14.39 -55.75 16.45
CA LYS A 205 12.95 -55.43 16.50
C LYS A 205 12.48 -55.49 17.98
N GLN A 206 11.22 -55.31 18.40
CA GLN A 206 9.92 -55.56 17.75
C GLN A 206 8.74 -55.00 18.59
N GLY A 207 7.68 -54.51 17.93
CA GLY A 207 6.32 -54.34 18.46
C GLY A 207 6.02 -53.39 19.63
N GLU A 208 4.77 -53.20 20.08
CA GLU A 208 3.39 -53.46 19.58
C GLU A 208 2.42 -53.06 20.76
N VAL A 209 1.15 -52.58 20.70
CA VAL A 209 0.08 -52.29 19.70
C VAL A 209 -0.81 -51.10 20.19
N SER A 210 -1.57 -50.43 19.30
CA SER A 210 -2.67 -49.44 19.58
C SER A 210 -2.25 -48.04 20.11
N LYS A 211 -3.04 -46.96 20.05
CA LYS A 211 -4.48 -46.76 19.74
C LYS A 211 -4.73 -45.38 19.06
N SER A 212 -5.76 -45.31 18.21
CA SER A 212 -6.39 -44.14 17.53
C SER A 212 -5.97 -42.69 17.88
N ALA A 213 -5.59 -41.88 16.86
CA ALA A 213 -6.02 -40.48 16.68
C ALA A 213 -5.67 -39.93 15.27
N SER A 214 -6.45 -38.96 14.78
CA SER A 214 -6.26 -38.25 13.51
C SER A 214 -4.98 -37.40 13.46
N ALA A 215 -4.30 -37.40 12.31
CA ALA A 215 -3.24 -36.44 11.96
C ALA A 215 -3.07 -36.36 10.43
N ASP A 216 -4.08 -35.83 9.72
CA ASP A 216 -3.90 -35.46 8.31
C ASP A 216 -2.88 -34.32 8.20
N SER A 217 -1.84 -34.50 7.38
CA SER A 217 -0.63 -33.67 7.39
C SER A 217 -0.01 -33.50 6.00
N THR A 218 -0.78 -32.92 5.08
CA THR A 218 -0.24 -32.41 3.81
C THR A 218 -0.22 -30.88 3.78
N THR A 219 0.99 -30.35 3.67
CA THR A 219 1.34 -28.98 3.28
C THR A 219 0.49 -28.43 2.12
N GLU A 220 -0.38 -27.44 2.36
CA GLU A 220 -0.82 -26.55 1.26
C GLU A 220 0.35 -25.62 0.90
N GLY A 221 0.68 -25.56 -0.39
CA GLY A 221 1.96 -24.99 -0.86
C GLY A 221 2.02 -23.47 -0.85
N THR A 222 3.18 -22.94 -0.45
CA THR A 222 3.65 -21.64 -0.95
C THR A 222 3.94 -21.79 -2.45
N PRO A 223 3.43 -20.92 -3.34
CA PRO A 223 3.84 -20.93 -4.75
C PRO A 223 5.36 -20.72 -4.84
N ALA A 224 6.05 -21.69 -5.42
CA ALA A 224 7.50 -21.70 -5.49
C ALA A 224 7.99 -21.02 -6.79
N ASP A 225 7.62 -19.76 -7.01
CA ASP A 225 8.30 -18.91 -8.00
C ASP A 225 8.01 -17.41 -7.89
N GLY A 226 9.03 -16.61 -8.24
CA GLY A 226 8.94 -15.26 -8.83
C GLY A 226 8.33 -14.07 -8.08
N PHE A 227 7.25 -14.23 -7.32
CA PHE A 227 6.26 -13.15 -7.15
C PHE A 227 6.10 -12.60 -5.72
N THR A 228 6.02 -11.26 -5.62
CA THR A 228 5.76 -10.55 -4.37
C THR A 228 4.26 -10.27 -4.20
N VAL A 229 3.64 -10.97 -3.25
CA VAL A 229 2.35 -10.56 -2.69
C VAL A 229 2.58 -9.28 -1.88
N LEU A 230 1.92 -8.19 -2.28
CA LEU A 230 2.02 -6.88 -1.63
C LEU A 230 0.98 -6.70 -0.52
N SER A 231 -0.19 -7.32 -0.65
CA SER A 231 -1.26 -7.24 0.34
C SER A 231 -2.15 -8.48 0.29
N THR A 232 -2.62 -8.94 1.45
CA THR A 232 -3.57 -10.04 1.58
C THR A 232 -4.73 -9.59 2.46
N LYS A 233 -5.95 -9.61 1.92
CA LYS A 233 -7.20 -9.45 2.65
C LYS A 233 -7.86 -10.83 2.78
N SER A 234 -8.36 -11.18 3.95
CA SER A 234 -9.20 -12.38 4.12
C SER A 234 -10.65 -11.94 4.32
N LEU A 235 -11.56 -12.45 3.48
CA LEU A 235 -12.99 -12.21 3.63
C LEU A 235 -13.58 -13.08 4.75
N PHE A 236 -14.74 -12.68 5.28
CA PHE A 236 -15.39 -13.33 6.41
C PHE A 236 -15.64 -14.83 6.21
N LEU A 237 -15.96 -15.26 4.98
CA LEU A 237 -16.20 -16.67 4.62
C LEU A 237 -14.90 -17.45 4.29
N GLY A 238 -13.73 -16.86 4.54
CA GLY A 238 -12.43 -17.53 4.49
C GLY A 238 -11.66 -17.40 3.16
N GLN A 239 -12.25 -16.80 2.12
CA GLN A 239 -11.56 -16.54 0.85
C GLN A 239 -10.47 -15.48 1.03
N LYS A 240 -9.35 -15.63 0.33
CA LYS A 240 -8.22 -14.68 0.35
C LYS A 240 -8.17 -13.87 -0.93
N LEU A 241 -8.15 -12.56 -0.80
CA LEU A 241 -7.84 -11.61 -1.87
C LEU A 241 -6.35 -11.23 -1.76
N ASN A 242 -5.53 -11.62 -2.73
CA ASN A 242 -4.10 -11.36 -2.76
C ASN A 242 -3.76 -10.37 -3.87
N LEU A 243 -3.15 -9.24 -3.52
CA LEU A 243 -2.64 -8.26 -4.48
C LEU A 243 -1.16 -8.58 -4.77
N ILE A 244 -0.83 -8.83 -6.03
CA ILE A 244 0.51 -9.18 -6.49
C ILE A 244 1.02 -8.11 -7.46
N HIS A 245 2.27 -7.70 -7.27
CA HIS A 245 3.00 -6.95 -8.29
C HIS A 245 3.61 -7.93 -9.29
N SER A 246 3.18 -7.86 -10.55
CA SER A 246 3.78 -8.62 -11.63
C SER A 246 3.51 -7.95 -12.97
N GLU A 247 4.45 -8.06 -13.90
CA GLU A 247 4.20 -7.68 -15.30
C GLU A 247 3.21 -8.64 -15.94
N ILE A 248 2.43 -8.12 -16.92
CA ILE A 248 1.53 -8.92 -17.75
C ILE A 248 2.29 -10.10 -18.38
N SER A 249 3.53 -9.85 -18.85
CA SER A 249 4.54 -10.81 -19.29
C SER A 249 4.64 -12.09 -18.42
N ASN A 250 4.44 -11.95 -17.11
CA ASN A 250 4.64 -12.99 -16.11
C ASN A 250 3.34 -13.53 -15.51
N LEU A 251 2.17 -12.90 -15.74
CA LEU A 251 0.86 -13.46 -15.34
C LEU A 251 0.64 -14.87 -15.94
N ALA A 252 1.01 -15.06 -17.21
CA ALA A 252 1.01 -16.36 -17.88
C ALA A 252 2.12 -17.33 -17.39
N GLY A 253 2.82 -17.01 -16.30
CA GLY A 253 3.77 -17.89 -15.59
C GLY A 253 3.34 -18.24 -14.16
N PHE A 254 2.09 -17.94 -13.79
CA PHE A 254 1.60 -18.04 -12.41
C PHE A 254 0.74 -19.29 -12.19
N GLU A 255 1.00 -20.05 -11.13
CA GLU A 255 0.28 -21.28 -10.77
C GLU A 255 -1.12 -20.98 -10.20
N VAL A 256 -2.08 -20.67 -11.07
CA VAL A 256 -3.47 -20.38 -10.72
C VAL A 256 -4.43 -21.14 -11.64
N GLU A 257 -5.53 -21.67 -11.11
CA GLU A 257 -6.37 -22.59 -11.87
C GLU A 257 -7.18 -21.90 -12.99
N ALA A 258 -7.52 -20.62 -12.87
CA ALA A 258 -8.02 -19.77 -13.96
C ALA A 258 -7.36 -18.39 -14.05
N ILE A 259 -6.98 -17.97 -15.26
CA ILE A 259 -6.61 -16.57 -15.58
C ILE A 259 -7.80 -15.91 -16.29
N ILE A 260 -8.18 -14.70 -15.90
CA ILE A 260 -9.18 -13.91 -16.63
C ILE A 260 -8.49 -13.10 -17.74
N ASN A 261 -9.08 -13.11 -18.93
CA ASN A 261 -8.65 -12.33 -20.09
C ASN A 261 -9.78 -11.37 -20.54
N PRO A 262 -9.74 -10.08 -20.17
CA PRO A 262 -10.63 -9.07 -20.73
C PRO A 262 -10.39 -8.96 -22.23
N THR A 263 -11.47 -9.01 -23.01
CA THR A 263 -11.45 -9.00 -24.47
C THR A 263 -12.72 -8.30 -24.99
N ASN A 264 -12.95 -8.31 -26.30
CA ASN A 264 -14.16 -7.80 -26.94
C ASN A 264 -15.11 -8.95 -27.34
N ALA A 265 -16.22 -8.60 -28.01
CA ALA A 265 -17.20 -9.58 -28.49
C ALA A 265 -16.63 -10.63 -29.45
N ASP A 266 -15.51 -10.35 -30.12
CA ASP A 266 -14.85 -11.28 -31.06
C ASP A 266 -13.82 -12.21 -30.40
N ILE A 267 -13.62 -12.11 -29.08
CA ILE A 267 -12.61 -12.86 -28.32
C ILE A 267 -11.20 -12.66 -28.94
N ASP A 268 -10.85 -11.42 -29.25
CA ASP A 268 -9.53 -11.11 -29.82
C ASP A 268 -8.39 -11.18 -28.78
N LEU A 269 -7.25 -11.74 -29.21
CA LEU A 269 -6.01 -11.84 -28.43
C LEU A 269 -5.07 -10.64 -28.70
N LYS A 270 -5.59 -9.52 -29.20
CA LYS A 270 -4.78 -8.39 -29.71
C LYS A 270 -4.24 -7.47 -28.61
N ASP A 271 -4.74 -7.59 -27.39
CA ASP A 271 -4.32 -6.76 -26.25
C ASP A 271 -3.00 -7.26 -25.64
N ASP A 272 -2.38 -6.43 -24.78
CA ASP A 272 -1.11 -6.75 -24.10
C ASP A 272 -1.16 -8.09 -23.35
N LEU A 273 -2.32 -8.42 -22.77
CA LEU A 273 -2.57 -9.70 -22.12
C LEU A 273 -2.83 -10.82 -23.13
N GLY A 274 -3.69 -10.60 -24.12
CA GLY A 274 -4.03 -11.60 -25.13
C GLY A 274 -2.80 -12.08 -25.91
N SER A 275 -1.96 -11.14 -26.33
CA SER A 275 -0.71 -11.41 -27.05
C SER A 275 0.35 -12.06 -26.16
N THR A 276 0.36 -11.77 -24.86
CA THR A 276 1.20 -12.50 -23.89
C THR A 276 0.72 -13.94 -23.69
N LEU A 277 -0.59 -14.17 -23.62
CA LEU A 277 -1.18 -15.52 -23.51
C LEU A 277 -0.93 -16.33 -24.78
N GLU A 278 -1.13 -15.75 -25.96
CA GLU A 278 -0.77 -16.34 -27.26
C GLU A 278 0.72 -16.72 -27.32
N LYS A 279 1.61 -15.80 -26.91
CA LYS A 279 3.07 -16.03 -26.94
C LYS A 279 3.55 -17.17 -26.02
N LYS A 280 2.82 -17.50 -24.95
CA LYS A 280 3.17 -18.63 -24.05
C LYS A 280 2.39 -19.91 -24.36
N GLY A 281 1.06 -19.82 -24.52
CA GLY A 281 0.19 -20.94 -24.85
C GLY A 281 0.39 -21.48 -26.27
N GLY A 282 0.98 -20.68 -27.16
CA GLY A 282 1.33 -21.08 -28.51
C GLY A 282 0.10 -21.41 -29.36
N LYS A 283 0.31 -22.25 -30.38
CA LYS A 283 -0.73 -22.61 -31.35
C LYS A 283 -1.92 -23.32 -30.70
N GLU A 284 -1.67 -24.23 -29.77
CA GLU A 284 -2.73 -24.99 -29.08
C GLU A 284 -3.73 -24.08 -28.36
N PHE A 285 -3.24 -23.02 -27.70
CA PHE A 285 -4.09 -22.01 -27.07
C PHE A 285 -4.91 -21.22 -28.10
N VAL A 286 -4.27 -20.76 -29.18
CA VAL A 286 -4.95 -20.02 -30.26
C VAL A 286 -6.01 -20.87 -30.94
N GLU A 287 -5.74 -22.14 -31.19
CA GLU A 287 -6.68 -23.10 -31.78
C GLU A 287 -7.88 -23.35 -30.85
N ALA A 288 -7.66 -23.50 -29.53
CA ALA A 288 -8.74 -23.61 -28.54
C ALA A 288 -9.60 -22.34 -28.43
N VAL A 289 -9.02 -21.14 -28.56
CA VAL A 289 -9.76 -19.87 -28.61
C VAL A 289 -10.56 -19.73 -29.91
N ILE A 290 -10.02 -20.18 -31.05
CA ILE A 290 -10.73 -20.22 -32.34
C ILE A 290 -11.90 -21.21 -32.30
N GLU A 291 -11.74 -22.38 -31.68
CA GLU A 291 -12.85 -23.33 -31.47
C GLU A 291 -13.93 -22.73 -30.58
N LEU A 292 -13.55 -22.11 -29.45
CA LEU A 292 -14.48 -21.45 -28.55
C LEU A 292 -15.30 -20.36 -29.26
N ARG A 293 -14.66 -19.52 -30.08
CA ARG A 293 -15.35 -18.48 -30.87
C ARG A 293 -16.31 -19.10 -31.91
N LYS A 294 -15.96 -20.22 -32.55
CA LYS A 294 -16.86 -20.94 -33.47
C LYS A 294 -18.06 -21.57 -32.73
N LYS A 295 -17.88 -22.00 -31.49
CA LYS A 295 -18.88 -22.70 -30.69
C LYS A 295 -19.86 -21.76 -29.97
N ASN A 296 -19.36 -20.65 -29.43
CA ASN A 296 -20.16 -19.70 -28.65
C ASN A 296 -20.63 -18.49 -29.47
N GLY A 297 -20.01 -18.21 -30.62
CA GLY A 297 -20.30 -17.01 -31.42
C GLY A 297 -19.77 -15.72 -30.77
N PRO A 298 -20.30 -14.55 -31.15
CA PRO A 298 -19.96 -13.27 -30.55
C PRO A 298 -20.38 -13.21 -29.07
N LEU A 299 -19.51 -12.67 -28.21
CA LEU A 299 -19.73 -12.59 -26.77
C LEU A 299 -20.50 -11.33 -26.37
N ASP A 300 -21.66 -11.49 -25.75
CA ASP A 300 -22.48 -10.38 -25.21
C ASP A 300 -21.71 -9.48 -24.24
N ILE A 301 -22.14 -8.22 -24.09
CA ILE A 301 -21.56 -7.30 -23.10
C ILE A 301 -21.80 -7.83 -21.68
N ALA A 302 -20.73 -7.83 -20.87
CA ALA A 302 -20.63 -8.50 -19.58
C ALA A 302 -20.73 -10.04 -19.63
N GLY A 303 -20.74 -10.64 -20.82
CA GLY A 303 -20.60 -12.08 -21.02
C GLY A 303 -19.20 -12.56 -20.65
N ALA A 304 -19.12 -13.83 -20.25
CA ALA A 304 -17.86 -14.54 -20.04
C ALA A 304 -17.96 -15.96 -20.62
N VAL A 305 -16.84 -16.50 -21.08
CA VAL A 305 -16.70 -17.88 -21.62
C VAL A 305 -15.34 -18.45 -21.24
N VAL A 306 -15.21 -19.78 -21.21
CA VAL A 306 -14.00 -20.47 -20.71
C VAL A 306 -13.36 -21.34 -21.79
N SER A 307 -12.05 -21.13 -22.01
CA SER A 307 -11.17 -21.97 -22.82
C SER A 307 -10.23 -22.79 -21.91
N ALA A 308 -9.67 -23.88 -22.44
CA ALA A 308 -8.61 -24.62 -21.76
C ALA A 308 -7.26 -23.91 -21.93
N GLY A 309 -6.46 -23.84 -20.87
CA GLY A 309 -5.16 -23.15 -20.85
C GLY A 309 -4.03 -23.97 -21.46
N HIS A 310 -4.17 -24.39 -22.72
CA HIS A 310 -3.12 -25.13 -23.43
C HIS A 310 -1.81 -24.32 -23.47
N GLY A 311 -0.68 -24.99 -23.22
CA GLY A 311 0.64 -24.34 -23.11
C GLY A 311 0.81 -23.35 -21.94
N LEU A 312 -0.16 -23.22 -21.03
CA LEU A 312 -0.12 -22.32 -19.87
C LEU A 312 -0.03 -23.11 -18.55
N PRO A 313 0.51 -22.51 -17.46
CA PRO A 313 0.44 -23.11 -16.12
C PRO A 313 -0.98 -23.09 -15.54
N ALA A 314 -1.87 -22.26 -16.10
CA ALA A 314 -3.26 -22.17 -15.70
C ALA A 314 -4.12 -23.20 -16.44
N LYS A 315 -5.02 -23.88 -15.71
CA LYS A 315 -5.87 -24.94 -16.28
C LYS A 315 -6.88 -24.39 -17.29
N PHE A 316 -7.39 -23.18 -17.04
CA PHE A 316 -8.38 -22.52 -17.86
C PHE A 316 -8.08 -21.04 -18.06
N VAL A 317 -8.56 -20.46 -19.16
CA VAL A 317 -8.61 -19.01 -19.36
C VAL A 317 -10.07 -18.58 -19.52
N ILE A 318 -10.51 -17.64 -18.70
CA ILE A 318 -11.87 -17.11 -18.70
C ILE A 318 -11.85 -15.79 -19.48
N HIS A 319 -12.36 -15.81 -20.70
CA HIS A 319 -12.47 -14.63 -21.55
C HIS A 319 -13.74 -13.86 -21.20
N CYS A 320 -13.66 -12.55 -21.02
CA CYS A 320 -14.83 -11.73 -20.67
C CYS A 320 -14.92 -10.43 -21.47
N ASN A 321 -16.12 -10.12 -21.97
CA ASN A 321 -16.39 -8.89 -22.70
C ASN A 321 -16.77 -7.76 -21.72
N SER A 322 -15.76 -7.05 -21.23
CA SER A 322 -15.95 -5.90 -20.33
C SER A 322 -16.74 -4.79 -21.05
N PRO A 323 -17.67 -4.08 -20.40
CA PRO A 323 -18.29 -2.88 -20.97
C PRO A 323 -17.26 -1.78 -21.23
N GLY A 324 -17.60 -0.82 -22.09
CA GLY A 324 -16.86 0.43 -22.28
C GLY A 324 -17.28 1.50 -21.27
N TRP A 325 -16.34 2.33 -20.82
CA TRP A 325 -16.65 3.45 -19.94
C TRP A 325 -17.55 4.48 -20.66
N GLY A 326 -18.55 5.00 -19.96
CA GLY A 326 -19.51 5.96 -20.51
C GLY A 326 -20.65 5.33 -21.34
N SER A 327 -20.73 4.00 -21.47
CA SER A 327 -21.96 3.36 -21.95
C SER A 327 -23.05 3.39 -20.86
N ASP A 328 -24.31 3.27 -21.27
CA ASP A 328 -25.42 3.07 -20.34
C ASP A 328 -25.12 1.89 -19.39
N LYS A 329 -25.32 2.13 -18.08
CA LYS A 329 -25.13 1.14 -17.01
C LYS A 329 -23.75 0.44 -17.02
N CYS A 330 -22.71 1.08 -17.55
CA CYS A 330 -21.35 0.50 -17.63
C CYS A 330 -20.83 -0.02 -16.27
N GLU A 331 -21.18 0.64 -15.16
CA GLU A 331 -20.82 0.18 -13.80
C GLU A 331 -21.53 -1.13 -13.39
N GLU A 332 -22.85 -1.22 -13.59
CA GLU A 332 -23.63 -2.44 -13.31
C GLU A 332 -23.15 -3.61 -14.19
N LEU A 333 -22.82 -3.32 -15.45
CA LEU A 333 -22.28 -4.28 -16.40
C LEU A 333 -20.88 -4.76 -16.00
N LEU A 334 -20.03 -3.91 -15.43
CA LEU A 334 -18.72 -4.33 -14.93
C LEU A 334 -18.87 -5.27 -13.71
N GLU A 335 -19.77 -4.96 -12.77
CA GLU A 335 -20.09 -5.89 -11.67
C GLU A 335 -20.62 -7.24 -12.18
N LYS A 336 -21.50 -7.21 -13.19
CA LYS A 336 -22.04 -8.42 -13.83
C LYS A 336 -20.93 -9.24 -14.51
N THR A 337 -19.99 -8.57 -15.20
CA THR A 337 -18.82 -9.21 -15.84
C THR A 337 -18.01 -10.00 -14.82
N VAL A 338 -17.72 -9.39 -13.68
CA VAL A 338 -16.95 -9.99 -12.58
C VAL A 338 -17.70 -11.18 -11.96
N LYS A 339 -19.00 -11.03 -11.69
CA LYS A 339 -19.86 -12.11 -11.15
C LYS A 339 -19.95 -13.30 -12.11
N ASN A 340 -20.02 -13.07 -13.43
CA ASN A 340 -20.02 -14.12 -14.44
C ASN A 340 -18.66 -14.85 -14.51
N CYS A 341 -17.53 -14.16 -14.35
CA CYS A 341 -16.21 -14.79 -14.29
C CYS A 341 -16.07 -15.73 -13.08
N LEU A 342 -16.59 -15.33 -11.91
CA LEU A 342 -16.59 -16.16 -10.70
C LEU A 342 -17.51 -17.38 -10.85
N ALA A 343 -18.70 -17.21 -11.44
CA ALA A 343 -19.63 -18.30 -11.71
C ALA A 343 -19.01 -19.41 -12.58
N LEU A 344 -18.34 -19.06 -13.68
CA LEU A 344 -17.65 -20.04 -14.54
C LEU A 344 -16.50 -20.76 -13.82
N ALA A 345 -15.80 -20.08 -12.91
CA ALA A 345 -14.77 -20.72 -12.10
C ALA A 345 -15.36 -21.71 -11.08
N ASP A 346 -16.52 -21.41 -10.50
CA ASP A 346 -17.24 -22.34 -9.61
C ASP A 346 -17.90 -23.51 -10.34
N GLU A 347 -18.42 -23.31 -11.55
CA GLU A 347 -18.86 -24.42 -12.43
C GLU A 347 -17.71 -25.40 -12.74
N LYS A 348 -16.50 -24.87 -12.94
CA LYS A 348 -15.26 -25.64 -13.13
C LYS A 348 -14.61 -26.10 -11.80
N LYS A 349 -15.18 -25.73 -10.65
CA LYS A 349 -14.74 -26.06 -9.28
C LYS A 349 -13.30 -25.63 -8.96
N LEU A 350 -12.92 -24.43 -9.42
CA LEU A 350 -11.56 -23.91 -9.34
C LEU A 350 -11.30 -23.19 -8.01
N LYS A 351 -10.19 -23.55 -7.36
CA LYS A 351 -9.78 -23.04 -6.05
C LYS A 351 -9.10 -21.68 -6.15
N SER A 352 -8.52 -21.33 -7.30
CA SER A 352 -7.81 -20.07 -7.50
C SER A 352 -8.10 -19.42 -8.85
N ILE A 353 -8.24 -18.09 -8.83
CA ILE A 353 -8.53 -17.27 -10.01
C ILE A 353 -7.70 -15.98 -10.00
N ALA A 354 -7.19 -15.55 -11.16
CA ALA A 354 -6.39 -14.33 -11.33
C ALA A 354 -7.13 -13.29 -12.16
N PHE A 355 -7.34 -12.12 -11.57
CA PHE A 355 -7.89 -10.92 -12.19
C PHE A 355 -6.74 -9.97 -12.60
N PRO A 356 -6.62 -9.59 -13.89
CA PRO A 356 -5.84 -8.41 -14.28
C PRO A 356 -6.62 -7.12 -13.94
N SER A 357 -6.09 -5.95 -14.30
CA SER A 357 -6.80 -4.66 -14.14
C SER A 357 -7.92 -4.50 -15.19
N ILE A 358 -9.08 -5.12 -14.94
CA ILE A 358 -10.23 -5.14 -15.86
C ILE A 358 -10.81 -3.72 -16.01
N GLY A 359 -11.21 -3.36 -17.24
CA GLY A 359 -11.91 -2.10 -17.56
C GLY A 359 -11.02 -0.85 -17.63
N SER A 360 -10.01 -0.72 -16.76
CA SER A 360 -9.19 0.51 -16.63
C SER A 360 -8.06 0.69 -17.66
N GLY A 361 -8.01 -0.19 -18.66
CA GLY A 361 -7.10 -0.11 -19.82
C GLY A 361 -7.87 0.29 -21.08
N ARG A 362 -7.93 -0.63 -22.07
CA ARG A 362 -8.62 -0.50 -23.38
C ARG A 362 -10.01 0.14 -23.32
N ASN A 363 -10.75 -0.10 -22.24
CA ASN A 363 -12.15 0.31 -22.09
C ASN A 363 -12.34 1.62 -21.29
N GLY A 364 -11.26 2.27 -20.83
CA GLY A 364 -11.26 3.65 -20.35
C GLY A 364 -11.88 3.91 -18.97
N PHE A 365 -12.17 2.90 -18.15
CA PHE A 365 -12.69 3.14 -16.80
C PHE A 365 -11.66 3.87 -15.91
N PRO A 366 -12.09 4.82 -15.06
CA PRO A 366 -11.23 5.33 -14.00
C PRO A 366 -10.76 4.19 -13.09
N LYS A 367 -9.45 4.08 -12.84
CA LYS A 367 -8.83 3.01 -12.05
C LYS A 367 -9.52 2.79 -10.69
N GLN A 368 -9.88 3.87 -10.00
CA GLN A 368 -10.58 3.80 -8.72
C GLN A 368 -12.00 3.22 -8.84
N THR A 369 -12.79 3.70 -9.80
CA THR A 369 -14.15 3.19 -10.07
C THR A 369 -14.09 1.70 -10.44
N ALA A 370 -13.16 1.30 -11.32
CA ALA A 370 -12.96 -0.09 -11.70
C ALA A 370 -12.62 -0.97 -10.48
N ALA A 371 -11.60 -0.61 -9.69
CA ALA A 371 -11.20 -1.35 -8.51
C ALA A 371 -12.34 -1.49 -7.49
N GLN A 372 -13.05 -0.39 -7.20
CA GLN A 372 -14.17 -0.37 -6.27
C GLN A 372 -15.31 -1.29 -6.73
N LEU A 373 -15.71 -1.24 -8.01
CA LEU A 373 -16.77 -2.10 -8.55
C LEU A 373 -16.36 -3.57 -8.58
N ILE A 374 -15.11 -3.88 -8.96
CA ILE A 374 -14.59 -5.26 -8.99
C ILE A 374 -14.57 -5.87 -7.58
N LEU A 375 -14.05 -5.14 -6.59
CA LEU A 375 -13.99 -5.60 -5.19
C LEU A 375 -15.39 -5.73 -4.57
N LYS A 376 -16.29 -4.77 -4.82
CA LYS A 376 -17.71 -4.83 -4.44
C LYS A 376 -18.40 -6.04 -5.06
N ALA A 377 -18.18 -6.32 -6.34
CA ALA A 377 -18.77 -7.46 -7.05
C ALA A 377 -18.28 -8.80 -6.51
N ILE A 378 -16.98 -8.93 -6.20
CA ILE A 378 -16.38 -10.13 -5.60
C ILE A 378 -16.92 -10.37 -4.19
N SER A 379 -16.97 -9.34 -3.34
CA SER A 379 -17.57 -9.45 -1.99
C SER A 379 -19.06 -9.83 -2.06
N SER A 380 -19.83 -9.14 -2.91
CA SER A 380 -21.24 -9.44 -3.19
C SER A 380 -21.45 -10.86 -3.71
N TYR A 381 -20.53 -11.40 -4.51
CA TYR A 381 -20.60 -12.77 -5.01
C TYR A 381 -20.41 -13.79 -3.87
N PHE A 382 -19.32 -13.67 -3.09
CA PHE A 382 -19.05 -14.64 -2.03
C PHE A 382 -20.10 -14.61 -0.90
N VAL A 383 -20.66 -13.44 -0.57
CA VAL A 383 -21.77 -13.33 0.38
C VAL A 383 -23.07 -13.97 -0.16
N SER A 384 -23.28 -13.94 -1.48
CA SER A 384 -24.43 -14.57 -2.13
C SER A 384 -24.26 -16.08 -2.37
N THR A 385 -23.02 -16.56 -2.53
CA THR A 385 -22.71 -17.93 -2.97
C THR A 385 -22.04 -18.73 -1.85
N MET A 386 -22.87 -19.22 -0.93
CA MET A 386 -22.49 -19.97 0.28
C MET A 386 -21.66 -21.25 0.05
N SER A 387 -21.56 -21.73 -1.19
CA SER A 387 -20.85 -22.96 -1.56
C SER A 387 -19.80 -22.76 -2.66
N SER A 388 -19.18 -21.58 -2.73
CA SER A 388 -18.09 -21.32 -3.66
C SER A 388 -16.88 -22.22 -3.38
N SER A 389 -16.28 -22.75 -4.44
CA SER A 389 -15.05 -23.54 -4.46
C SER A 389 -13.78 -22.68 -4.46
N ILE A 390 -13.89 -21.40 -4.81
CA ILE A 390 -12.78 -20.46 -4.90
C ILE A 390 -12.27 -20.12 -3.49
N LYS A 391 -11.06 -20.59 -3.16
CA LYS A 391 -10.34 -20.22 -1.93
C LYS A 391 -9.60 -18.89 -2.07
N THR A 392 -9.06 -18.59 -3.26
CA THR A 392 -8.11 -17.49 -3.44
C THR A 392 -8.35 -16.73 -4.74
N VAL A 393 -8.51 -15.42 -4.63
CA VAL A 393 -8.54 -14.47 -5.75
C VAL A 393 -7.24 -13.68 -5.76
N TYR A 394 -6.61 -13.58 -6.92
CA TYR A 394 -5.38 -12.81 -7.11
C TYR A 394 -5.65 -11.58 -7.99
N PHE A 395 -5.30 -10.39 -7.52
CA PHE A 395 -5.24 -9.18 -8.35
C PHE A 395 -3.80 -8.98 -8.81
N VAL A 396 -3.58 -9.08 -10.12
CA VAL A 396 -2.24 -8.96 -10.71
C VAL A 396 -2.14 -7.63 -11.42
N LEU A 397 -1.36 -6.74 -10.82
CA LEU A 397 -1.24 -5.33 -11.21
C LEU A 397 0.23 -5.02 -11.50
N PHE A 398 0.48 -4.19 -12.50
CA PHE A 398 1.83 -3.82 -12.94
C PHE A 398 2.26 -2.43 -12.46
N ASP A 399 1.30 -1.50 -12.32
CA ASP A 399 1.56 -0.09 -12.01
C ASP A 399 1.26 0.29 -10.56
N SER A 400 2.12 1.14 -9.99
CA SER A 400 2.05 1.57 -8.59
C SER A 400 0.78 2.37 -8.25
N GLU A 401 0.12 2.98 -9.24
CA GLU A 401 -1.13 3.71 -9.06
C GLU A 401 -2.30 2.76 -8.85
N SER A 402 -2.51 1.78 -9.74
CA SER A 402 -3.52 0.73 -9.54
C SER A 402 -3.26 -0.06 -8.26
N ILE A 403 -2.00 -0.36 -7.93
CA ILE A 403 -1.62 -1.02 -6.67
C ILE A 403 -2.10 -0.19 -5.47
N GLY A 404 -1.76 1.10 -5.39
CA GLY A 404 -2.18 1.97 -4.30
C GLY A 404 -3.71 2.08 -4.17
N ILE A 405 -4.40 2.17 -5.30
CA ILE A 405 -5.87 2.19 -5.37
C ILE A 405 -6.46 0.87 -4.85
N TYR A 406 -6.01 -0.29 -5.33
CA TYR A 406 -6.54 -1.58 -4.88
C TYR A 406 -6.25 -1.85 -3.41
N VAL A 407 -5.10 -1.42 -2.86
CA VAL A 407 -4.85 -1.47 -1.40
C VAL A 407 -5.88 -0.64 -0.64
N GLN A 408 -6.14 0.60 -1.07
CA GLN A 408 -7.11 1.49 -0.42
C GLN A 408 -8.55 0.97 -0.50
N GLU A 409 -8.98 0.42 -1.65
CA GLU A 409 -10.32 -0.14 -1.79
C GLU A 409 -10.45 -1.49 -1.07
N MET A 410 -9.41 -2.34 -1.03
CA MET A 410 -9.39 -3.59 -0.24
C MET A 410 -9.43 -3.33 1.27
N ALA A 411 -8.86 -2.22 1.75
CA ALA A 411 -8.94 -1.85 3.16
C ALA A 411 -10.41 -1.68 3.62
N LYS A 412 -11.23 -1.01 2.80
CA LYS A 412 -12.65 -0.67 3.08
C LYS A 412 -13.59 -1.88 3.18
N LEU A 413 -13.18 -3.07 2.71
CA LEU A 413 -14.05 -4.26 2.65
C LEU A 413 -14.49 -4.79 4.03
N ASP A 414 -13.85 -4.38 5.13
CA ASP A 414 -14.25 -4.75 6.50
C ASP A 414 -15.03 -3.64 7.23
N ALA A 415 -15.31 -2.51 6.56
CA ALA A 415 -15.79 -1.29 7.20
C ALA A 415 -17.32 -1.08 7.16
N ASN A 416 -18.08 -2.05 6.64
CA ASN A 416 -19.54 -2.04 6.49
C ASN A 416 -20.15 -3.36 7.00
#